data_AF-A0A0V7YYV2-F1
#
_entry.id   AF-A0A0V7YYV2-F1
#
_cell.length_a   1.000
_cell.length_b   1.000
_cell.length_c   1.000
_cell.angle_alpha   90.00
_cell.angle_beta   90.00
_cell.angle_gamma   90.00
#
_symmetry.space_group_name_H-M   'P 1'
#
loop_
_entity.id
_entity.type
_entity.pdbx_description
1 polymer ?
#
loop_
_entity_poly.entity_id
_entity_poly.type
_entity_poly.pdbx_seq_one_letter_code
_entity_poly.pdbx_strand_id
1 'polypeptide(L)'
;MVERGASESDWDAVKALSDADVEAAVATDADEAETTIDWSQAVFHPESRKKTMTMRLDADVLAFFKDQGRGYQTKINAILRAYMDHSRK
;
A
#
# COMPACT_ATOMS: atom_id res chain seq x y z
N MET A 1 9.18 8.82 33.99
CA MET A 1 9.55 9.47 32.71
C MET A 1 10.84 8.79 32.26
N VAL A 2 10.74 7.73 31.46
CA VAL A 2 11.90 6.94 31.04
C VAL A 2 12.69 7.73 29.99
N GLU A 3 14.02 7.73 30.12
CA GLU A 3 14.92 8.45 29.22
C GLU A 3 14.74 8.01 27.77
N ARG A 4 14.81 9.00 26.88
CA ARG A 4 14.57 8.84 25.44
C ARG A 4 15.66 7.93 24.83
N GLY A 5 15.38 6.63 24.73
CA GLY A 5 16.27 5.65 24.11
C GLY A 5 16.41 4.32 24.86
N ALA A 6 15.99 4.25 26.12
CA ALA A 6 15.92 2.98 26.86
C ALA A 6 14.49 2.42 26.76
N SER A 7 14.31 1.30 26.05
CA SER A 7 13.05 0.57 26.11
C SER A 7 12.87 -0.01 27.51
N GLU A 8 11.66 0.07 28.07
CA GLU A 8 11.28 -0.63 29.31
C GLU A 8 11.17 -2.16 29.11
N SER A 9 11.46 -2.65 27.89
CA SER A 9 11.42 -4.04 27.52
C SER A 9 12.59 -4.83 28.12
N ASP A 10 12.27 -5.96 28.75
CA ASP A 10 13.25 -6.94 29.20
C ASP A 10 13.75 -7.78 28.00
N TRP A 11 14.82 -7.33 27.37
CA TRP A 11 15.40 -8.00 26.21
C TRP A 11 16.11 -9.31 26.52
N ASP A 12 16.53 -9.52 27.76
CA ASP A 12 17.22 -10.75 28.13
C ASP A 12 16.20 -11.89 28.33
N ALA A 13 15.01 -11.56 28.85
CA ALA A 13 13.87 -12.48 28.82
C ALA A 13 13.44 -12.84 27.38
N VAL A 14 13.37 -11.88 26.47
CA VAL A 14 13.01 -12.12 25.06
C VAL A 14 14.01 -13.05 24.36
N LYS A 15 15.32 -12.89 24.60
CA LYS A 15 16.36 -13.76 24.00
C LYS A 15 16.35 -15.17 24.58
N ALA A 16 15.88 -15.35 25.81
CA ALA A 16 15.80 -16.64 26.47
C ALA A 16 14.54 -17.44 26.08
N LEU A 17 13.56 -16.78 25.45
CA LEU A 17 12.33 -17.40 24.99
C LEU A 17 12.62 -18.36 23.83
N SER A 18 12.19 -19.62 23.95
CA SER A 18 12.39 -20.61 22.89
C SER A 18 11.29 -20.52 21.84
N ASP A 19 11.57 -21.02 20.63
CA ASP A 19 10.57 -21.10 19.56
C ASP A 19 9.32 -21.88 20.00
N ALA A 20 9.48 -22.92 20.83
CA ALA A 20 8.37 -23.71 21.34
C ALA A 20 7.47 -22.90 22.31
N ASP A 21 8.05 -22.01 23.11
CA ASP A 21 7.30 -21.14 24.01
C ASP A 21 6.54 -20.07 23.22
N VAL A 22 7.12 -19.56 22.13
CA VAL A 22 6.47 -18.62 21.21
C VAL A 22 5.27 -19.27 20.51
N GLU A 23 5.46 -20.46 19.94
CA GLU A 23 4.39 -21.20 19.27
C GLU A 23 3.24 -21.55 20.22
N ALA A 24 3.55 -21.94 21.47
CA ALA A 24 2.55 -22.19 22.49
C ALA A 24 1.76 -20.91 22.85
N ALA A 25 2.44 -19.76 22.93
CA ALA A 25 1.79 -18.48 23.20
C ALA A 25 0.84 -18.09 22.05
N VAL A 26 1.31 -18.17 20.80
CA VAL A 26 0.52 -17.90 19.58
C VAL A 26 -0.71 -18.82 19.49
N ALA A 27 -0.53 -20.12 19.76
CA ALA A 27 -1.64 -21.09 19.70
C ALA A 27 -2.75 -20.83 20.73
N THR A 28 -2.44 -20.14 21.82
CA THR A 28 -3.40 -19.77 22.87
C THR A 28 -3.94 -18.35 22.74
N ASP A 29 -3.43 -17.57 21.78
CA ASP A 29 -3.85 -16.19 21.57
C ASP A 29 -5.18 -16.15 20.80
N ALA A 30 -6.17 -15.50 21.41
CA ALA A 30 -7.50 -15.36 20.83
C ALA A 30 -7.51 -14.45 19.60
N ASP A 31 -6.55 -13.51 19.50
CA ASP A 31 -6.44 -12.58 18.37
C ASP A 31 -5.79 -13.25 17.14
N GLU A 32 -4.99 -14.31 17.36
CA GLU A 32 -4.40 -15.13 16.29
C GLU A 32 -5.37 -16.19 15.76
N ALA A 33 -6.36 -16.60 16.56
CA ALA A 33 -7.32 -17.66 16.21
C ALA A 33 -8.13 -17.37 14.92
N GLU A 34 -8.26 -16.10 14.52
CA GLU A 34 -9.00 -15.70 13.31
C GLU A 34 -8.07 -15.33 12.13
N THR A 35 -6.75 -15.27 12.34
CA THR A 35 -5.79 -14.70 11.37
C THR A 35 -5.08 -15.79 10.55
N THR A 36 -5.83 -16.67 9.88
CA THR A 36 -5.24 -17.58 8.88
C THR A 36 -5.12 -16.86 7.53
N ILE A 37 -4.23 -15.89 7.43
CA ILE A 37 -3.94 -15.21 6.16
C ILE A 37 -2.89 -16.04 5.40
N ASP A 38 -3.28 -16.63 4.28
CA ASP A 38 -2.35 -17.31 3.38
C ASP A 38 -1.53 -16.28 2.57
N TRP A 39 -0.38 -15.90 3.13
CA TRP A 39 0.57 -15.00 2.50
C TRP A 39 1.21 -15.57 1.23
N SER A 40 1.11 -16.87 0.95
CA SER A 40 1.63 -17.45 -0.29
C SER A 40 0.85 -17.00 -1.53
N GLN A 41 -0.41 -16.58 -1.33
CA GLN A 41 -1.28 -16.02 -2.38
C GLN A 41 -1.20 -14.50 -2.48
N ALA A 42 -0.33 -13.85 -1.70
CA ALA A 42 -0.20 -12.41 -1.73
C ALA A 42 0.34 -11.95 -3.10
N VAL A 43 -0.53 -11.33 -3.90
CA VAL A 43 -0.14 -10.77 -5.19
C VAL A 43 0.45 -9.38 -4.98
N PHE A 44 1.78 -9.29 -4.99
CA PHE A 44 2.46 -8.01 -5.05
C PHE A 44 2.10 -7.31 -6.37
N HIS A 45 1.34 -6.22 -6.28
CA HIS A 45 1.12 -5.31 -7.39
C HIS A 45 2.17 -4.20 -7.29
N PRO A 46 3.32 -4.30 -7.97
CA PRO A 46 4.18 -3.15 -8.10
C PRO A 46 3.36 -2.09 -8.79
N GLU A 47 3.02 -1.01 -8.08
CA GLU A 47 2.43 0.16 -8.72
C GLU A 47 3.36 0.56 -9.86
N SER A 48 2.93 0.32 -11.10
CA SER A 48 3.73 0.70 -12.25
C SER A 48 3.91 2.21 -12.14
N ARG A 49 5.13 2.65 -11.78
CA ARG A 49 5.38 4.07 -11.54
C ARG A 49 4.94 4.83 -12.79
N LYS A 50 4.03 5.78 -12.60
CA LYS A 50 3.54 6.63 -13.69
C LYS A 50 4.75 7.23 -14.39
N LYS A 51 4.86 7.03 -15.70
CA LYS A 51 5.95 7.61 -16.49
C LYS A 51 5.62 9.08 -16.75
N THR A 52 6.55 9.97 -16.44
CA THR A 52 6.39 11.39 -16.78
C THR A 52 6.59 11.52 -18.29
N MET A 53 5.60 12.08 -18.98
CA MET A 53 5.71 12.48 -20.38
C MET A 53 5.21 13.90 -20.57
N THR A 54 5.79 14.60 -21.54
CA THR A 54 5.29 15.90 -21.99
C THR A 54 4.47 15.69 -23.25
N MET A 55 3.18 16.05 -23.22
CA MET A 55 2.31 16.01 -24.39
C MET A 55 1.64 17.38 -24.59
N ARG A 56 1.30 17.69 -25.85
CA ARG A 56 0.49 18.87 -26.17
C ARG A 56 -0.98 18.48 -26.14
N LEU A 57 -1.80 19.36 -25.58
CA LEU A 57 -3.26 19.28 -25.56
C LEU A 57 -3.78 20.59 -26.12
N ASP A 58 -4.94 20.54 -26.78
CA ASP A 58 -5.63 21.73 -27.23
C ASP A 58 -6.00 22.62 -26.03
N ALA A 59 -6.02 23.93 -26.27
CA ALA A 59 -6.14 24.93 -25.21
C ALA A 59 -7.51 24.84 -24.50
N ASP A 60 -8.56 24.57 -25.25
CA ASP A 60 -9.94 24.37 -24.79
C ASP A 60 -10.09 23.09 -23.96
N VAL A 61 -9.48 21.99 -24.41
CA VAL A 61 -9.46 20.72 -23.66
C VAL A 61 -8.75 20.90 -22.33
N LEU A 62 -7.59 21.57 -22.32
CA LEU A 62 -6.87 21.84 -21.08
C LEU A 62 -7.66 22.76 -20.14
N ALA A 63 -8.33 23.79 -20.69
CA ALA A 63 -9.19 24.68 -19.92
C ALA A 63 -10.35 23.92 -19.27
N PHE A 64 -11.03 23.07 -20.03
CA PHE A 64 -12.12 22.22 -19.55
C PHE A 64 -11.70 21.34 -18.36
N PHE A 65 -10.52 20.71 -18.43
CA PHE A 65 -10.05 19.88 -17.32
C PHE A 65 -9.60 20.70 -16.10
N LYS A 66 -8.96 21.85 -16.33
CA LYS A 66 -8.52 22.75 -15.24
C LYS A 66 -9.69 23.34 -14.46
N ASP A 67 -10.80 23.64 -15.13
CA ASP A 67 -12.02 24.17 -14.50
C ASP A 67 -12.61 23.20 -13.45
N GLN A 68 -12.37 21.90 -13.63
CA GLN A 68 -12.81 20.87 -12.69
C GLN A 68 -11.96 20.75 -11.41
N GLY A 69 -11.00 21.67 -11.21
CA GLY A 69 -10.24 21.82 -9.98
C GLY A 69 -9.03 20.89 -9.82
N ARG A 70 -8.64 20.67 -8.56
CA ARG A 70 -7.42 19.91 -8.20
C ARG A 70 -7.51 18.47 -8.74
N GLY A 71 -6.43 18.01 -9.36
CA GLY A 71 -6.33 16.64 -9.88
C GLY A 71 -6.77 16.47 -11.34
N TYR A 72 -6.89 17.57 -12.10
CA TYR A 72 -7.21 17.52 -13.53
C TYR A 72 -6.31 16.57 -14.35
N GLN A 73 -5.01 16.48 -14.02
CA GLN A 73 -4.08 15.53 -14.67
C GLN A 73 -4.46 14.07 -14.40
N THR A 74 -4.91 13.75 -13.18
CA THR A 74 -5.39 12.41 -12.83
C THR A 74 -6.64 12.05 -13.61
N LYS A 75 -7.55 13.01 -13.80
CA LYS A 75 -8.77 12.83 -14.62
C LYS A 75 -8.44 12.58 -16.09
N ILE A 76 -7.51 13.35 -16.67
CA ILE A 76 -7.01 13.13 -18.03
C ILE A 76 -6.48 11.69 -18.16
N ASN A 77 -5.64 11.26 -17.23
CA ASN A 77 -5.09 9.90 -17.24
C ASN A 77 -6.17 8.81 -17.12
N ALA A 78 -7.19 9.02 -16.28
CA ALA A 78 -8.29 8.07 -16.12
C ALA A 78 -9.09 7.89 -17.43
N ILE A 79 -9.35 8.97 -18.17
CA ILE A 79 -10.05 8.93 -19.45
C ILE A 79 -9.21 8.22 -20.51
N LEU A 80 -7.90 8.53 -20.60
CA LEU A 80 -6.99 7.84 -21.51
C LEU A 80 -6.92 6.33 -21.21
N ARG A 81 -6.97 5.95 -19.93
CA ARG A 81 -7.02 4.55 -19.51
C ARG A 81 -8.31 3.87 -19.96
N ALA A 82 -9.45 4.50 -19.73
CA ALA A 82 -10.75 3.96 -20.15
C ALA A 82 -10.83 3.77 -21.67
N TYR A 83 -10.29 4.72 -22.44
CA TYR A 83 -10.17 4.58 -23.90
C TYR A 83 -9.28 3.40 -24.29
N MET A 84 -8.10 3.28 -23.69
CA MET A 84 -7.18 2.17 -23.92
C MET A 84 -7.83 0.80 -23.64
N ASP A 85 -8.55 0.67 -22.52
CA ASP A 85 -9.22 -0.57 -22.13
C ASP A 85 -10.39 -0.90 -23.08
N HIS A 86 -11.10 0.12 -23.58
CA HIS A 86 -12.14 -0.05 -24.59
C HIS A 86 -11.57 -0.51 -25.93
N SER A 87 -10.48 0.09 -26.42
CA SER A 87 -9.87 -0.26 -27.71
C SER A 87 -9.15 -1.61 -27.75
N ARG A 88 -8.93 -2.23 -26.59
CA ARG A 88 -8.28 -3.55 -26.46
C ARG A 88 -9.28 -4.71 -26.37
N LYS A 89 -10.59 -4.41 -26.27
CA LYS A 89 -11.67 -5.38 -26.44
C LYS A 89 -11.97 -5.56 -27.92
#